data_AF-A0A4R9Q211-F1
#
_entry.id   AF-A0A4R9Q211-F1
#
_cell.length_a   1.000
_cell.length_b   1.000
_cell.length_c   1.000
_cell.angle_alpha   90.00
_cell.angle_beta   90.00
_cell.angle_gamma   90.00
#
_symmetry.space_group_name_H-M   'P 1'
#
loop_
_entity.id
_entity.type
_entity.pdbx_description
1 polymer ?
#
loop_
_entity_poly.entity_id
_entity_poly.type
_entity_poly.pdbx_seq_one_letter_code
_entity_poly.pdbx_strand_id
1 'polypeptide(L)'
;KGLTVAGVNPDALSAFLAKADAIGRDIDAAKTASFAPDIAADGSFAAKDTDIAYTIAGGAMRAPPISLENPSATLSADVTADLNAVTGAAKGAVTYKAGDEALVGSEPAMNFTAEGPFGAVKGQF
;
A
#
# COMPACT_ATOMS: atom_id res chain seq x y z
N LYS A 1 10.17 -7.26 -14.59
CA LYS A 1 10.49 -8.45 -13.77
C LYS A 1 11.17 -8.03 -12.47
N GLY A 2 10.89 -8.71 -11.36
CA GLY A 2 11.51 -8.41 -10.05
C GLY A 2 11.11 -7.07 -9.43
N LEU A 3 9.89 -6.58 -9.71
CA LEU A 3 9.38 -5.34 -9.15
C LEU A 3 9.21 -5.48 -7.64
N THR A 4 9.79 -4.55 -6.88
CA THR A 4 9.65 -4.48 -5.43
C THR A 4 9.20 -3.08 -5.03
N VAL A 5 8.13 -2.99 -4.22
CA VAL A 5 7.65 -1.72 -3.65
C VAL A 5 8.10 -1.66 -2.18
N ALA A 6 9.11 -0.84 -1.90
CA ALA A 6 9.59 -0.63 -0.54
C ALA A 6 8.56 0.15 0.30
N GLY A 7 8.54 -0.08 1.61
CA GLY A 7 7.64 0.61 2.52
C GLY A 7 6.20 0.11 2.48
N VAL A 8 5.99 -1.11 1.96
CA VAL A 8 4.71 -1.80 1.94
C VAL A 8 4.92 -3.22 2.43
N ASN A 9 4.46 -3.51 3.64
CA ASN A 9 4.55 -4.83 4.26
C ASN A 9 3.36 -5.70 3.84
N PRO A 10 3.55 -6.75 3.01
CA PRO A 10 2.46 -7.62 2.56
C PRO A 10 1.98 -8.59 3.65
N ASP A 11 2.72 -8.75 4.75
CA ASP A 11 2.44 -9.68 5.85
C ASP A 11 1.96 -8.94 7.12
N ALA A 12 1.60 -7.65 6.99
CA ALA A 12 1.27 -6.77 8.11
C ALA A 12 0.01 -7.18 8.90
N LEU A 13 -0.89 -7.98 8.30
CA LEU A 13 -2.20 -8.28 8.88
C LEU A 13 -2.11 -8.85 10.30
N SER A 14 -1.33 -9.90 10.51
CA SER A 14 -1.22 -10.54 11.83
C SER A 14 -0.62 -9.60 12.88
N ALA A 15 0.29 -8.71 12.48
CA ALA A 15 0.88 -7.71 13.37
C ALA A 15 -0.13 -6.60 13.75
N PHE A 16 -0.98 -6.16 12.80
CA PHE A 16 -2.08 -5.24 13.11
C PHE A 16 -3.05 -5.85 14.11
N LEU A 17 -3.47 -7.10 13.89
CA LEU A 17 -4.39 -7.81 14.77
C LEU A 17 -3.80 -7.98 16.17
N ALA A 18 -2.54 -8.43 16.27
CA ALA A 18 -1.87 -8.59 17.56
C ALA A 18 -1.77 -7.28 18.36
N LYS A 19 -1.48 -6.15 17.70
CA LYS A 19 -1.48 -4.83 18.36
C LYS A 19 -2.88 -4.39 18.77
N ALA A 20 -3.87 -4.61 17.91
CA ALA A 20 -5.25 -4.28 18.20
C ALA A 20 -5.78 -5.08 19.40
N ASP A 21 -5.52 -6.38 19.45
CA ASP A 21 -5.90 -7.27 20.53
C ASP A 21 -5.23 -6.89 21.86
N ALA A 22 -3.96 -6.46 21.81
CA ALA A 22 -3.24 -5.99 23.00
C ALA A 22 -3.84 -4.70 23.60
N ILE A 23 -4.42 -3.83 22.77
CA ILE A 23 -5.18 -2.65 23.22
C ILE A 23 -6.57 -3.06 23.72
N GLY A 24 -7.17 -4.05 23.05
CA GLY A 24 -8.47 -4.59 23.38
C GLY A 24 -9.62 -3.65 23.00
N ARG A 25 -10.70 -3.72 23.76
CA ARG A 25 -11.99 -3.06 23.44
C ARG A 25 -11.89 -1.55 23.24
N ASP A 26 -10.94 -0.90 23.89
CA ASP A 26 -10.81 0.55 23.85
C ASP A 26 -10.00 1.04 22.62
N ILE A 27 -9.76 0.18 21.63
CA ILE A 27 -9.11 0.58 20.38
C ILE A 27 -9.93 1.66 19.66
N ASP A 28 -9.22 2.67 19.17
CA ASP A 28 -9.78 3.77 18.40
C ASP A 28 -8.79 4.21 17.30
N ALA A 29 -9.19 5.16 16.47
CA ALA A 29 -8.38 5.65 15.37
C ALA A 29 -7.04 6.26 15.82
N ALA A 30 -7.00 6.94 16.96
CA ALA A 30 -5.77 7.56 17.46
C ALA A 30 -4.76 6.51 17.94
N LYS A 31 -5.25 5.46 18.61
CA LYS A 31 -4.42 4.33 19.02
C LYS A 31 -3.94 3.53 17.82
N THR A 32 -4.79 3.30 16.82
CA THR A 32 -4.38 2.65 15.56
C THR A 32 -3.31 3.45 14.84
N ALA A 33 -3.47 4.77 14.73
CA ALA A 33 -2.48 5.65 14.10
C ALA A 33 -1.11 5.66 14.81
N SER A 34 -1.04 5.24 16.09
CA SER A 34 0.22 5.16 16.83
C SER A 34 1.09 3.95 16.48
N PHE A 35 0.53 2.93 15.83
CA PHE A 35 1.28 1.71 15.48
C PHE A 35 1.15 1.29 14.02
N ALA A 36 0.03 1.63 13.36
CA ALA A 36 -0.25 1.12 12.03
C ALA A 36 0.75 1.59 10.95
N PRO A 37 1.18 2.86 10.90
CA PRO A 37 2.13 3.31 9.89
C PRO A 37 3.46 2.56 9.93
N ASP A 38 3.99 2.31 11.14
CA ASP A 38 5.26 1.60 11.31
C ASP A 38 5.15 0.15 10.84
N ILE A 39 4.05 -0.55 11.19
CA ILE A 39 3.82 -1.92 10.75
C ILE A 39 3.57 -2.01 9.24
N ALA A 40 2.82 -1.07 8.68
CA ALA A 40 2.54 -0.97 7.25
C ALA A 40 3.81 -0.76 6.43
N ALA A 41 4.73 0.08 6.94
CA ALA A 41 5.96 0.43 6.26
C ALA A 41 7.12 -0.55 6.50
N ASP A 42 7.01 -1.46 7.47
CA ASP A 42 8.04 -2.43 7.82
C ASP A 42 8.13 -3.60 6.84
N GLY A 43 8.61 -3.32 5.62
CA GLY A 43 8.84 -4.37 4.64
C GLY A 43 8.90 -3.88 3.21
N SER A 44 8.74 -4.85 2.30
CA SER A 44 8.71 -4.58 0.87
C SER A 44 7.80 -5.57 0.16
N PHE A 45 6.93 -5.05 -0.71
CA PHE A 45 6.04 -5.85 -1.52
C PHE A 45 6.79 -6.34 -2.77
N ALA A 46 7.20 -7.60 -2.78
CA ALA A 46 7.75 -8.24 -3.96
C ALA A 46 6.60 -8.70 -4.88
N ALA A 47 6.41 -8.00 -6.00
CA ALA A 47 5.37 -8.34 -6.97
C ALA A 47 5.82 -9.48 -7.90
N LYS A 48 4.86 -10.30 -8.35
CA LYS A 48 5.07 -11.19 -9.49
C LYS A 48 5.44 -10.39 -10.75
N ASP A 49 6.03 -11.08 -11.72
CA ASP A 49 6.34 -10.49 -13.03
C ASP A 49 5.06 -9.92 -13.65
N THR A 50 5.10 -8.63 -13.98
CA THR A 50 3.99 -7.89 -14.59
C THR A 50 4.53 -6.87 -15.59
N ASP A 51 3.70 -6.53 -16.58
CA ASP A 51 3.95 -5.48 -17.55
C ASP A 51 2.98 -4.33 -17.30
N ILE A 52 3.51 -3.12 -17.10
CA ILE A 52 2.72 -1.92 -16.80
C ILE A 52 2.85 -0.97 -17.99
N ALA A 53 1.74 -0.75 -18.69
CA ALA A 53 1.67 0.27 -19.72
C ALA A 53 1.60 1.67 -19.09
N TYR A 54 2.21 2.66 -19.73
CA TYR A 54 2.12 4.06 -19.33
C TYR A 54 2.24 4.97 -20.55
N THR A 55 1.72 6.17 -20.41
CA THR A 55 1.85 7.24 -21.41
C THR A 55 2.46 8.46 -20.76
N ILE A 56 3.38 9.11 -21.48
CA ILE A 56 3.91 10.42 -21.13
C ILE A 56 3.53 11.42 -22.22
N ALA A 57 2.84 12.49 -21.85
CA ALA A 57 2.45 13.55 -22.77
C ALA A 57 2.52 14.91 -22.07
N GLY A 58 3.20 15.88 -22.67
CA GLY A 58 3.32 17.24 -22.12
C GLY A 58 3.96 17.29 -20.73
N GLY A 59 4.79 16.30 -20.37
CA GLY A 59 5.38 16.16 -19.04
C GLY A 59 4.48 15.51 -17.99
N ALA A 60 3.22 15.15 -18.31
CA ALA A 60 2.39 14.34 -17.43
C ALA A 60 2.51 12.85 -17.77
N MET A 61 2.74 12.02 -16.76
CA MET A 61 2.69 10.57 -16.84
C MET A 61 1.36 10.03 -16.31
N ARG A 62 0.76 9.12 -17.06
CA ARG A 62 -0.47 8.41 -16.71
C ARG A 62 -0.27 6.92 -16.95
N ALA A 63 -0.76 6.11 -16.02
CA ALA A 63 -0.88 4.66 -16.17
C ALA A 63 -2.34 4.26 -15.91
N PRO A 64 -2.83 3.16 -16.50
CA PRO A 64 -4.04 2.51 -16.01
C PRO A 64 -3.84 2.05 -14.55
N PRO A 65 -4.93 1.83 -13.79
CA PRO A 65 -4.84 1.29 -12.45
C PRO A 65 -4.01 0.01 -12.43
N ILE A 66 -3.03 -0.05 -11.52
CA ILE A 66 -2.08 -1.14 -11.40
C ILE A 66 -2.63 -2.12 -10.35
N SER A 67 -2.55 -3.42 -10.64
CA SER A 67 -2.77 -4.49 -9.67
C SER A 67 -1.55 -5.40 -9.65
N LEU A 68 -0.92 -5.51 -8.47
CA LEU A 68 0.25 -6.32 -8.21
C LEU A 68 -0.12 -7.39 -7.18
N GLU A 69 0.27 -8.63 -7.43
CA GLU A 69 -0.07 -9.74 -6.56
C GLU A 69 1.18 -10.47 -6.08
N ASN A 70 1.13 -10.90 -4.83
CA ASN A 70 2.02 -11.91 -4.27
C ASN A 70 1.20 -12.92 -3.44
N PRO A 71 1.81 -13.97 -2.87
CA PRO A 71 1.08 -14.95 -2.07
C PRO A 71 0.36 -14.38 -0.82
N SER A 72 0.86 -13.29 -0.25
CA SER A 72 0.36 -12.72 1.01
C SER A 72 -0.66 -11.60 0.83
N ALA A 73 -0.64 -10.86 -0.30
CA ALA A 73 -1.50 -9.70 -0.52
C ALA A 73 -1.63 -9.31 -2.01
N THR A 74 -2.65 -8.51 -2.28
CA THR A 74 -2.84 -7.79 -3.55
C THR A 74 -2.67 -6.30 -3.30
N LEU A 75 -1.74 -5.66 -4.01
CA LEU A 75 -1.52 -4.21 -4.00
C LEU A 75 -2.16 -3.60 -5.26
N SER A 76 -3.11 -2.70 -5.06
CA SER A 76 -3.72 -1.90 -6.12
C SER A 76 -3.30 -0.44 -5.99
N ALA A 77 -3.05 0.24 -7.12
CA ALA A 77 -2.67 1.65 -7.10
C ALA A 77 -3.05 2.40 -8.37
N ASP A 78 -3.58 3.61 -8.20
CA ASP A 78 -3.61 4.66 -9.22
C ASP A 78 -2.36 5.52 -9.07
N VAL A 79 -1.57 5.69 -10.13
CA VAL A 79 -0.33 6.47 -10.11
C VAL A 79 -0.38 7.60 -11.12
N THR A 80 0.05 8.78 -10.71
CA THR A 80 0.25 9.95 -11.56
C THR A 80 1.60 10.59 -11.29
N ALA A 81 2.14 11.27 -12.30
CA ALA A 81 3.39 12.01 -12.17
C ALA A 81 3.38 13.24 -13.07
N ASP A 82 3.93 14.34 -12.56
CA ASP A 82 4.21 15.56 -13.32
C ASP A 82 5.72 15.78 -13.35
N LEU A 83 6.30 15.55 -14.52
CA LEU A 83 7.73 15.67 -14.78
C LEU A 83 8.18 17.13 -14.93
N ASN A 84 7.27 18.06 -15.21
CA ASN A 84 7.59 19.48 -15.21
C ASN A 84 7.73 20.00 -13.78
N ALA A 85 6.87 19.51 -12.86
CA ALA A 85 6.92 19.85 -11.44
C ALA A 85 7.83 18.91 -10.62
N VAL A 86 8.29 17.81 -11.21
CA VAL A 86 9.10 16.76 -10.55
C VAL A 86 8.37 16.16 -9.35
N THR A 87 7.05 15.97 -9.47
CA THR A 87 6.17 15.42 -8.43
C THR A 87 5.48 14.15 -8.87
N GLY A 88 5.18 13.30 -7.89
CA GLY A 88 4.39 12.08 -8.07
C GLY A 88 3.26 12.01 -7.06
N ALA A 89 2.22 11.26 -7.41
CA ALA A 89 1.18 10.85 -6.49
C ALA A 89 0.77 9.40 -6.76
N ALA A 90 0.45 8.69 -5.70
CA ALA A 90 -0.12 7.36 -5.73
C ALA A 90 -1.23 7.26 -4.68
N LYS A 91 -2.31 6.57 -5.02
CA LYS A 91 -3.36 6.19 -4.07
C LYS A 91 -3.76 4.76 -4.35
N GLY A 92 -4.12 4.02 -3.33
CA GLY A 92 -4.41 2.61 -3.52
C GLY A 92 -4.76 1.88 -2.25
N ALA A 93 -4.74 0.55 -2.36
CA ALA A 93 -5.01 -0.34 -1.25
C ALA A 93 -4.12 -1.58 -1.30
N VAL A 94 -3.74 -2.07 -0.12
CA VAL A 94 -3.19 -3.39 0.11
C VAL A 94 -4.31 -4.26 0.66
N THR A 95 -4.77 -5.23 -0.10
CA THR A 95 -5.73 -6.25 0.34
C THR A 95 -4.96 -7.49 0.77
N TYR A 96 -4.98 -7.78 2.07
CA TYR A 96 -4.26 -8.91 2.66
C TYR A 96 -5.01 -10.22 2.40
N LYS A 97 -4.25 -11.31 2.22
CA LYS A 97 -4.84 -12.66 2.24
C LYS A 97 -5.11 -13.02 3.68
N ALA A 98 -6.39 -13.07 4.04
CA ALA A 98 -6.84 -13.28 5.41
C ALA A 98 -6.51 -14.66 5.98
N GLY A 99 -6.10 -15.65 5.17
CA GLY A 99 -5.70 -16.96 5.68
C GLY A 99 -6.73 -17.58 6.63
N ASP A 100 -6.27 -17.91 7.84
CA ASP A 100 -7.10 -18.47 8.92
C ASP A 100 -7.97 -17.41 9.61
N GLU A 101 -7.63 -16.13 9.45
CA GLU A 101 -8.36 -14.96 9.91
C GLU A 101 -9.49 -14.52 8.95
N ALA A 102 -9.81 -15.36 7.95
CA ALA A 102 -10.88 -15.11 7.00
C ALA A 102 -12.25 -15.07 7.69
N LEU A 103 -12.85 -13.88 7.72
CA LEU A 103 -14.23 -13.67 8.13
C LEU A 103 -15.12 -13.52 6.90
N VAL A 104 -16.16 -14.35 6.78
CA VAL A 104 -17.10 -14.30 5.65
C VAL A 104 -17.67 -12.90 5.50
N GLY A 105 -17.51 -12.31 4.30
CA GLY A 105 -18.00 -10.97 3.99
C GLY A 105 -17.07 -9.83 4.42
N SER A 106 -15.85 -10.12 4.90
CA SER A 106 -14.83 -9.11 5.22
C SER A 106 -13.55 -9.36 4.45
N GLU A 107 -12.98 -8.31 3.87
CA GLU A 107 -11.65 -8.33 3.26
C GLU A 107 -10.74 -7.37 4.04
N PRO A 108 -9.64 -7.86 4.64
CA PRO A 108 -8.69 -6.99 5.31
C PRO A 108 -7.97 -6.14 4.26
N ALA A 109 -8.23 -4.84 4.27
CA ALA A 109 -7.62 -3.89 3.35
C ALA A 109 -7.08 -2.67 4.11
N MET A 110 -5.90 -2.21 3.71
CA MET A 110 -5.30 -0.96 4.14
C MET A 110 -5.23 -0.01 2.94
N ASN A 111 -5.82 1.17 3.07
CA ASN A 111 -5.70 2.21 2.05
C ASN A 111 -4.43 3.01 2.27
N PHE A 112 -3.88 3.57 1.21
CA PHE A 112 -2.75 4.48 1.31
C PHE A 112 -2.86 5.61 0.28
N THR A 113 -2.20 6.71 0.61
CA THR A 113 -1.92 7.81 -0.31
C THR A 113 -0.47 8.21 -0.15
N ALA A 114 0.21 8.51 -1.25
CA ALA A 114 1.58 8.98 -1.24
C ALA A 114 1.73 10.11 -2.25
N GLU A 115 2.28 11.25 -1.85
CA GLU A 115 2.46 12.39 -2.74
C GLU A 115 3.72 13.20 -2.40
N GLY A 116 4.23 13.92 -3.39
CA GLY A 116 5.32 14.88 -3.21
C GLY A 116 6.38 14.83 -4.32
N PRO A 117 7.50 15.54 -4.12
CA PRO A 117 8.63 15.51 -5.05
C PRO A 117 9.24 14.12 -5.14
N PHE A 118 9.73 13.73 -6.33
CA PHE A 118 10.45 12.47 -6.46
C PHE A 118 11.68 12.44 -5.53
N GLY A 119 11.89 11.30 -4.85
CA GLY A 119 12.91 11.15 -3.81
C GLY A 119 12.53 11.69 -2.43
N ALA A 120 11.39 12.37 -2.31
CA ALA A 120 10.85 12.89 -1.04
C ALA A 120 9.33 12.65 -0.88
N VAL A 121 8.78 11.70 -1.65
CA VAL A 121 7.38 11.28 -1.55
C VAL A 121 7.12 10.74 -0.15
N LYS A 122 6.04 11.20 0.48
CA LYS A 122 5.62 10.74 1.81
C LYS A 122 4.37 9.89 1.69
N GLY A 123 4.41 8.68 2.24
CA GLY A 123 3.24 7.82 2.38
C GLY A 123 2.41 8.20 3.60
N GLN A 124 1.09 8.04 3.48
CA GLN A 124 0.12 8.11 4.55
C GLN A 124 -0.74 6.85 4.47
N PHE A 125 -0.95 6.23 5.63
CA PHE A 125 -1.65 4.97 5.85
C PHE A 125 -2.75 5.16 6.90
#